data_AF-A0AAW9FIC4-F1
#
_entry.id   AF-A0AAW9FIC4-F1
#
_cell.length_a   1.000
_cell.length_b   1.000
_cell.length_c   1.000
_cell.angle_alpha   90.00
_cell.angle_beta   90.00
_cell.angle_gamma   90.00
#
_symmetry.space_group_name_H-M   'P 1'
#
loop_
_entity.id
_entity.type
_entity.pdbx_description
1 polymer ?
#
loop_
_entity_poly.entity_id
_entity_poly.type
_entity_poly.pdbx_seq_one_letter_code
_entity_poly.pdbx_strand_id
1 'polypeptide(L)'
;MVNTKAKTKVPVLTDRINDFVGLVAATKDANGDFDGKEISVLWDAEVRYHFENGRTEKTIELYINKYRKALKEAFGDKNTPVAICNMRKLRDRLKSYIAAADLPQSGVAASIEERIERAEENIVGRKPTLLLQISSFIEALNDISDKAGMQALWQSELKVHEGKALTTIISYVTRYRNAIREAFGEEHPMMKIASGDPAMYDEARKRKMATIAVKHGSLITFENYKEVVRICTDLLKSEKPMEVAIGLIGTTGRRPFEVFTRAEFSPAPYAKGVSKWSVLFKGQAKTKEREGTKFGMTYEIPTLAPATLVLDAYQRLRASSQGKLWLQMKLNDFSDDARLPLRDAVIELFGKLWPKEEDPKPYGLRHLYAEVAYHNFAPKTVSKNSYFAAILGHNNNDLETSLSYMTYTLPEEVGESLVRAERVADRTTHRLESL
;
A
#
# COMPACT_ATOMS: atom_id res chain seq x y z
N MET A 1 10.92 -10.25 29.03
CA MET A 1 11.87 -9.49 28.19
C MET A 1 11.16 -8.27 27.65
N VAL A 2 11.68 -7.10 27.99
CA VAL A 2 11.01 -5.81 27.81
C VAL A 2 11.16 -5.33 26.37
N ASN A 3 9.99 -5.09 25.78
CA ASN A 3 9.63 -4.38 24.56
C ASN A 3 10.65 -3.33 24.04
N THR A 4 11.38 -3.65 22.97
CA THR A 4 12.17 -2.68 22.17
C THR A 4 11.33 -2.20 20.98
N LYS A 5 10.66 -1.06 21.17
CA LYS A 5 10.12 -0.25 20.07
C LYS A 5 11.27 0.25 19.20
N ALA A 6 11.33 -0.17 17.93
CA ALA A 6 12.16 0.49 16.92
C ALA A 6 11.64 1.91 16.68
N LYS A 7 12.24 2.89 17.36
CA LYS A 7 12.19 4.30 17.01
C LYS A 7 13.32 4.54 16.00
N THR A 8 13.05 4.50 14.71
CA THR A 8 14.02 5.06 13.75
C THR A 8 14.19 6.56 14.00
N LYS A 9 15.46 7.03 14.05
CA LYS A 9 15.93 8.43 13.91
C LYS A 9 16.28 9.28 15.16
N VAL A 10 16.60 8.70 16.33
CA VAL A 10 17.16 9.49 17.47
C VAL A 10 18.68 9.32 17.69
N PRO A 11 19.29 8.12 17.54
CA PRO A 11 20.74 7.95 17.81
C PRO A 11 21.60 8.79 16.86
N VAL A 12 21.39 8.64 15.56
CA VAL A 12 22.17 9.31 14.50
C VAL A 12 22.18 10.84 14.60
N LEU A 13 21.08 11.47 15.06
CA LEU A 13 21.04 12.93 15.21
C LEU A 13 21.82 13.39 16.44
N THR A 14 21.76 12.63 17.53
CA THR A 14 22.45 13.01 18.78
C THR A 14 23.95 12.87 18.61
N ASP A 15 24.39 11.76 17.99
CA ASP A 15 25.81 11.52 17.69
C ASP A 15 26.36 12.62 16.77
N ARG A 16 25.61 12.97 15.73
CA ARG A 16 26.00 14.03 14.79
C ARG A 16 25.99 15.44 15.41
N ILE A 17 25.08 15.72 16.34
CA ILE A 17 25.11 16.97 17.12
C ILE A 17 26.39 17.03 17.97
N ASN A 18 26.77 15.92 18.60
CA ASN A 18 27.99 15.85 19.41
C ASN A 18 29.25 16.01 18.54
N ASP A 19 29.29 15.36 17.38
CA ASP A 19 30.40 15.51 16.41
C ASP A 19 30.51 16.98 15.95
N PHE A 20 29.39 17.60 15.62
CA PHE A 20 29.35 19.01 15.22
C PHE A 20 29.84 19.95 16.34
N VAL A 21 29.43 19.71 17.58
CA VAL A 21 29.93 20.47 18.75
C VAL A 21 31.43 20.28 18.92
N GLY A 22 31.95 19.07 18.70
CA GLY A 22 33.38 18.78 18.72
C GLY A 22 34.16 19.53 17.63
N LEU A 23 33.64 19.56 16.40
CA LEU A 23 34.23 20.32 15.30
C LEU A 23 34.24 21.82 15.61
N VAL A 24 33.17 22.36 16.19
CA VAL A 24 33.11 23.76 16.62
C VAL A 24 34.11 24.05 17.75
N ALA A 25 34.31 23.12 18.70
CA ALA A 25 35.32 23.29 19.75
C ALA A 25 36.74 23.38 19.19
N ALA A 26 37.03 22.64 18.11
CA ALA A 26 38.33 22.63 17.44
C ALA A 26 38.65 23.92 16.67
N THR A 27 37.65 24.77 16.39
CA THR A 27 37.85 26.09 15.74
C THR A 27 38.38 27.18 16.70
N LYS A 28 38.67 26.82 17.95
CA LYS A 28 39.26 27.77 18.91
C LYS A 28 40.73 28.01 18.61
N ASP A 29 41.11 29.27 18.55
CA ASP A 29 42.51 29.67 18.45
C ASP A 29 43.25 29.56 19.79
N ALA A 30 44.54 29.87 19.78
CA ALA A 30 45.39 29.84 20.98
C ALA A 30 44.95 30.83 22.08
N ASN A 31 44.12 31.83 21.73
CA ASN A 31 43.57 32.81 22.67
C ASN A 31 42.20 32.38 23.22
N GLY A 32 41.65 31.25 22.75
CA GLY A 32 40.36 30.73 23.15
C GLY A 32 39.17 31.32 22.39
N ASP A 33 39.43 32.13 21.36
CA ASP A 33 38.42 32.73 20.50
C ASP A 33 38.07 31.78 19.34
N PHE A 34 36.81 31.84 18.89
CA PHE A 34 36.31 30.96 17.84
C PHE A 34 36.49 31.56 16.44
N ASP A 35 36.98 30.77 15.48
CA ASP A 35 36.96 31.16 14.06
C ASP A 35 35.53 31.15 13.51
N GLY A 36 34.93 32.34 13.43
CA GLY A 36 33.58 32.51 12.92
C GLY A 36 33.39 32.16 11.44
N LYS A 37 34.45 32.19 10.62
CA LYS A 37 34.38 31.82 9.21
C LYS A 37 34.33 30.30 9.07
N GLU A 38 35.18 29.59 9.81
CA GLU A 38 35.19 28.13 9.85
C GLU A 38 33.88 27.56 10.42
N ILE A 39 33.36 28.16 11.50
CA ILE A 39 32.04 27.78 12.04
C ILE A 39 30.93 27.97 11.01
N SER A 40 30.96 29.06 10.23
CA SER A 40 29.95 29.26 9.19
C SER A 40 29.99 28.16 8.13
N VAL A 41 31.19 27.71 7.73
CA VAL A 41 31.36 26.61 6.75
C VAL A 41 30.87 25.28 7.32
N LEU A 42 31.25 24.95 8.55
CA LEU A 42 30.76 23.75 9.25
C LEU A 42 29.23 23.77 9.37
N TRP A 43 28.67 24.92 9.74
CA TRP A 43 27.23 25.10 9.86
C TRP A 43 26.51 24.95 8.51
N ASP A 44 27.08 25.50 7.44
CA ASP A 44 26.54 25.36 6.08
C ASP A 44 26.53 23.91 5.60
N ALA A 45 27.64 23.19 5.81
CA ALA A 45 27.72 21.76 5.49
C ALA A 45 26.67 20.94 6.26
N GLU A 46 26.45 21.26 7.54
CA GLU A 46 25.51 20.54 8.38
C GLU A 46 24.04 20.81 8.00
N VAL A 47 23.70 22.06 7.72
CA VAL A 47 22.37 22.44 7.20
C VAL A 47 22.11 21.78 5.85
N ARG A 48 23.10 21.79 4.95
CA ARG A 48 23.03 21.15 3.63
C ARG A 48 22.83 19.65 3.73
N TYR A 49 23.54 18.97 4.63
CA TYR A 49 23.34 17.55 4.88
C TYR A 49 21.88 17.22 5.26
N HIS A 50 21.28 17.97 6.19
CA HIS A 50 19.88 17.72 6.57
C HIS A 50 18.92 18.01 5.42
N PHE A 51 19.21 19.01 4.60
CA PHE A 51 18.43 19.33 3.40
C PHE A 51 18.51 18.20 2.35
N GLU A 52 19.72 17.76 1.98
CA GLU A 52 19.96 16.70 0.99
C GLU A 52 19.42 15.33 1.44
N ASN A 53 19.25 15.12 2.75
CA ASN A 53 18.66 13.90 3.31
C ASN A 53 17.12 13.98 3.49
N GLY A 54 16.43 14.80 2.67
CA GLY A 54 14.97 14.80 2.54
C GLY A 54 14.23 15.29 3.78
N ARG A 55 14.82 16.22 4.55
CA ARG A 55 14.18 16.79 5.75
C ARG A 55 13.34 18.01 5.37
N THR A 56 12.07 17.99 5.78
CA THR A 56 11.17 19.15 5.59
C THR A 56 11.69 20.39 6.33
N GLU A 57 11.35 21.58 5.85
CA GLU A 57 11.69 22.87 6.49
C GLU A 57 11.41 22.87 8.00
N LYS A 58 10.20 22.44 8.42
CA LYS A 58 9.84 22.33 9.84
C LYS A 58 10.71 21.34 10.63
N THR A 59 11.19 20.28 9.99
CA THR A 59 12.09 19.30 10.62
C THR A 59 13.50 19.87 10.77
N ILE A 60 13.98 20.61 9.77
CA ILE A 60 15.26 21.30 9.81
C ILE A 60 15.25 22.37 10.92
N GLU A 61 14.18 23.17 11.01
CA GLU A 61 13.98 24.14 12.11
C GLU A 61 14.05 23.46 13.49
N LEU A 62 13.38 22.30 13.64
CA LEU A 62 13.40 21.54 14.88
C LEU A 62 14.80 21.01 15.22
N TYR A 63 15.54 20.50 14.24
CA TYR A 63 16.88 19.94 14.46
C TYR A 63 17.86 21.05 14.85
N ILE A 64 17.77 22.20 14.20
CA ILE A 64 18.65 23.35 14.47
C ILE A 64 18.42 23.91 15.86
N ASN A 65 17.18 23.90 16.37
CA ASN A 65 16.93 24.21 17.77
C ASN A 65 17.68 23.26 18.72
N LYS A 66 17.87 21.99 18.34
CA LYS A 66 18.67 21.03 19.12
C LYS A 66 20.17 21.31 19.01
N TYR A 67 20.70 21.61 17.83
CA TYR A 67 22.10 22.04 17.68
C TYR A 67 22.39 23.30 18.49
N ARG A 68 21.51 24.31 18.43
CA ARG A 68 21.64 25.54 19.23
C ARG A 68 21.61 25.25 20.73
N LYS A 69 20.74 24.35 21.18
CA LYS A 69 20.68 23.94 22.58
C LYS A 69 21.99 23.27 23.01
N ALA A 70 22.52 22.35 22.21
CA ALA A 70 23.80 21.70 22.49
C ALA A 70 24.98 22.68 22.50
N LEU A 71 25.03 23.64 21.58
CA LEU A 71 26.05 24.70 21.57
C LEU A 71 25.97 25.61 22.80
N LYS A 72 24.75 25.90 23.29
CA LYS A 72 24.53 26.66 24.52
C LYS A 72 25.01 25.88 25.75
N GLU A 73 24.72 24.58 25.79
CA GLU A 73 25.17 23.69 26.86
C GLU A 73 26.70 23.55 26.87
N ALA A 74 27.34 23.45 25.70
CA ALA A 74 28.78 23.26 25.58
C ALA A 74 29.61 24.55 25.78
N PHE A 75 29.08 25.70 25.37
CA PHE A 75 29.88 26.93 25.25
C PHE A 75 29.22 28.18 25.88
N GLY A 76 28.03 28.05 26.49
CA GLY A 76 27.29 29.14 27.14
C GLY A 76 26.27 29.86 26.23
N ASP A 77 25.44 30.72 26.82
CA ASP A 77 24.29 31.32 26.12
C ASP A 77 24.62 32.47 25.15
N LYS A 78 25.76 33.13 25.35
CA LYS A 78 26.21 34.30 24.57
C LYS A 78 27.62 34.07 24.02
N ASN A 79 27.72 33.26 22.97
CA ASN A 79 28.98 32.99 22.29
C ASN A 79 28.85 33.09 20.76
N THR A 80 30.00 33.18 20.10
CA THR A 80 30.13 33.26 18.63
C THR A 80 29.45 32.08 17.91
N PRO A 81 29.62 30.80 18.33
CA PRO A 81 28.89 29.68 17.73
C PRO A 81 27.36 29.83 17.72
N VAL A 82 26.75 30.22 18.84
CA VAL A 82 25.30 30.39 18.98
C VAL A 82 24.80 31.60 18.18
N ALA A 83 25.61 32.64 18.03
CA ALA A 83 25.27 33.80 17.20
C ALA A 83 25.29 33.47 15.70
N ILE A 84 26.24 32.64 15.26
CA ILE A 84 26.39 32.21 13.86
C ILE A 84 25.31 31.21 13.47
N CYS A 85 25.05 30.20 14.31
CA CYS A 85 24.10 29.12 14.03
C CYS A 85 22.64 29.55 14.30
N ASN A 86 22.19 30.67 13.70
CA ASN A 86 20.90 31.29 14.00
C ASN A 86 19.79 31.03 12.96
N MET A 87 18.54 31.07 13.45
CA MET A 87 17.33 30.76 12.67
C MET A 87 17.05 31.75 11.54
N ARG A 88 17.46 33.01 11.69
CA ARG A 88 17.23 34.05 10.67
C ARG A 88 18.10 33.80 9.44
N LYS A 89 19.41 33.64 9.64
CA LYS A 89 20.36 33.30 8.57
C LYS A 89 20.05 31.94 7.95
N LEU A 90 19.55 30.98 8.72
CA LEU A 90 19.06 29.71 8.20
C LEU A 90 17.90 29.88 7.22
N ARG A 91 16.85 30.64 7.57
CA ARG A 91 15.70 30.81 6.67
C ARG A 91 16.10 31.49 5.37
N ASP A 92 16.99 32.47 5.46
CA ASP A 92 17.53 33.14 4.28
C ASP A 92 18.36 32.16 3.43
N ARG A 93 19.18 31.31 4.07
CA ARG A 93 19.98 30.27 3.38
C ARG A 93 19.15 29.11 2.84
N LEU A 94 18.10 28.65 3.53
CA LEU A 94 17.17 27.64 3.04
C LEU A 94 16.43 28.17 1.81
N LYS A 95 16.01 29.44 1.81
CA LYS A 95 15.47 30.08 0.61
C LYS A 95 16.49 30.10 -0.52
N SER A 96 17.76 30.44 -0.23
CA SER A 96 18.84 30.38 -1.21
C SER A 96 19.12 28.96 -1.71
N TYR A 97 19.09 27.94 -0.84
CA TYR A 97 19.30 26.53 -1.22
C TYR A 97 18.08 25.95 -1.93
N ILE A 98 16.86 26.40 -1.64
CA ILE A 98 15.68 26.03 -2.44
C ILE A 98 15.72 26.71 -3.81
N ALA A 99 16.25 27.93 -3.88
CA ALA A 99 16.43 28.66 -5.13
C ALA A 99 17.65 28.20 -5.95
N ALA A 100 18.68 27.62 -5.30
CA ALA A 100 19.94 27.18 -5.90
C ALA A 100 20.10 25.65 -5.96
N ALA A 101 19.24 24.88 -5.28
CA ALA A 101 19.14 23.46 -5.54
C ALA A 101 18.52 23.32 -6.91
N ASP A 102 19.27 22.69 -7.81
CA ASP A 102 18.79 22.03 -9.01
C ASP A 102 17.74 20.96 -8.64
N LEU A 103 16.59 21.37 -8.09
CA LEU A 103 15.37 20.60 -8.20
C LEU A 103 15.13 20.52 -9.71
N PRO A 104 14.93 19.32 -10.29
CA PRO A 104 14.66 19.20 -11.70
C PRO A 104 13.48 20.11 -12.04
N GLN A 105 13.76 21.25 -12.68
CA GLN A 105 12.71 22.14 -13.16
C GLN A 105 12.12 21.59 -14.46
N SER A 106 12.87 20.71 -15.13
CA SER A 106 12.42 19.98 -16.31
C SER A 106 12.49 18.47 -16.05
N GLY A 107 11.43 17.76 -16.42
CA GLY A 107 11.35 16.30 -16.31
C GLY A 107 10.30 15.74 -17.27
N VAL A 108 10.38 14.43 -17.51
CA VAL A 108 9.42 13.69 -18.33
C VAL A 108 8.97 12.45 -17.56
N ALA A 109 7.66 12.19 -17.56
CA ALA A 109 7.11 10.95 -17.01
C ALA A 109 7.20 9.84 -18.06
N ALA A 110 8.37 9.22 -18.20
CA ALA A 110 8.67 8.24 -19.27
C ALA A 110 7.62 7.12 -19.37
N SER A 111 7.11 6.61 -18.25
CA SER A 111 6.08 5.57 -18.24
C SER A 111 4.72 6.01 -18.79
N ILE A 112 4.45 7.32 -18.83
CA ILE A 112 3.26 7.90 -19.47
C ILE A 112 3.49 8.00 -20.98
N GLU A 113 4.65 8.53 -21.40
CA GLU A 113 5.00 8.67 -22.82
C GLU A 113 5.06 7.32 -23.53
N GLU A 114 5.76 6.33 -22.96
CA GLU A 114 5.82 4.96 -23.49
C GLU A 114 4.42 4.32 -23.69
N ARG A 115 3.42 4.78 -22.94
CA ARG A 115 2.04 4.30 -23.06
C ARG A 115 1.22 5.08 -24.07
N ILE A 116 1.52 6.35 -24.26
CA ILE A 116 0.91 7.16 -25.30
C ILE A 116 1.40 6.65 -26.66
N GLU A 117 2.72 6.49 -26.83
CA GLU A 117 3.35 5.95 -28.04
C GLU A 117 2.76 4.59 -28.43
N ARG A 118 2.72 3.63 -27.49
CA ARG A 118 2.07 2.33 -27.73
C ARG A 118 0.60 2.44 -28.11
N ALA A 119 -0.10 3.47 -27.61
CA ALA A 119 -1.49 3.68 -27.93
C ALA A 119 -1.73 4.33 -29.30
N GLU A 120 -0.72 4.97 -29.91
CA GLU A 120 -0.79 5.48 -31.28
C GLU A 120 -0.79 4.35 -32.31
N GLU A 121 -0.12 3.25 -32.01
CA GLU A 121 -0.08 2.05 -32.84
C GLU A 121 -1.36 1.19 -32.73
N ASN A 122 -2.25 1.49 -31.79
CA ASN A 122 -3.46 0.71 -31.57
C ASN A 122 -4.49 0.94 -32.69
N ILE A 123 -4.88 -0.15 -33.36
CA ILE A 123 -5.91 -0.14 -34.41
C ILE A 123 -7.33 0.02 -33.81
N VAL A 124 -7.54 -0.39 -32.56
CA VAL A 124 -8.84 -0.39 -31.89
C VAL A 124 -8.67 0.06 -30.43
N GLY A 125 -9.63 0.84 -29.92
CA GLY A 125 -9.67 1.21 -28.50
C GLY A 125 -10.13 2.65 -28.27
N ARG A 126 -10.20 3.03 -26.99
CA ARG A 126 -10.44 4.43 -26.62
C ARG A 126 -9.14 5.21 -26.71
N LYS A 127 -9.21 6.45 -27.19
CA LYS A 127 -8.06 7.37 -27.14
C LYS A 127 -7.58 7.56 -25.69
N PRO A 128 -6.26 7.63 -25.45
CA PRO A 128 -5.68 7.71 -24.10
C PRO A 128 -5.78 9.12 -23.50
N THR A 129 -6.98 9.72 -23.49
CA THR A 129 -7.19 11.15 -23.18
C THR A 129 -6.64 11.57 -21.82
N LEU A 130 -6.77 10.75 -20.79
CA LEU A 130 -6.20 11.05 -19.48
C LEU A 130 -4.66 11.00 -19.48
N LEU A 131 -4.05 10.10 -20.25
CA LEU A 131 -2.58 10.03 -20.32
C LEU A 131 -2.05 11.26 -21.05
N LEU A 132 -2.70 11.65 -22.15
CA LEU A 132 -2.39 12.89 -22.87
C LEU A 132 -2.52 14.12 -21.96
N GLN A 133 -3.59 14.20 -21.17
CA GLN A 133 -3.77 15.28 -20.18
C GLN A 133 -2.64 15.31 -19.14
N ILE A 134 -2.25 14.15 -18.60
CA ILE A 134 -1.14 14.06 -17.65
C ILE A 134 0.18 14.48 -18.31
N SER A 135 0.44 14.04 -19.54
CA SER A 135 1.63 14.40 -20.32
C SER A 135 1.71 15.92 -20.51
N SER A 136 0.67 16.54 -21.08
CA SER A 136 0.62 18.01 -21.26
C SER A 136 0.72 18.79 -19.95
N PHE A 137 0.20 18.24 -18.85
CA PHE A 137 0.36 18.84 -17.52
C PHE A 137 1.82 18.79 -17.04
N ILE A 138 2.54 17.68 -17.25
CA ILE A 138 3.96 17.56 -16.89
C ILE A 138 4.80 18.50 -17.74
N GLU A 139 4.51 18.59 -19.05
CA GLU A 139 5.15 19.56 -19.95
C GLU A 139 4.95 21.00 -19.48
N ALA A 140 3.69 21.39 -19.20
CA ALA A 140 3.39 22.72 -18.71
C ALA A 140 4.04 23.03 -17.36
N LEU A 141 4.24 22.02 -16.52
CA LEU A 141 4.90 22.18 -15.22
C LEU A 141 6.40 22.48 -15.36
N ASN A 142 7.05 22.09 -16.47
CA ASN A 142 8.47 22.36 -16.71
C ASN A 142 8.79 23.85 -16.75
N ASP A 143 7.83 24.67 -17.18
CA ASP A 143 8.01 26.12 -17.34
C ASP A 143 7.58 26.92 -16.09
N ILE A 144 7.12 26.25 -15.02
CA ILE A 144 6.56 26.90 -13.84
C ILE A 144 7.50 26.72 -12.64
N SER A 145 8.10 27.83 -12.18
CA SER A 145 8.96 27.85 -11.00
C SER A 145 8.27 28.40 -9.74
N ASP A 146 7.15 29.11 -9.89
CA ASP A 146 6.46 29.75 -8.78
C ASP A 146 5.23 28.97 -8.29
N LYS A 147 4.94 29.12 -7.00
CA LYS A 147 3.83 28.41 -6.33
C LYS A 147 2.46 28.79 -6.87
N ALA A 148 2.25 30.04 -7.29
CA ALA A 148 0.95 30.51 -7.75
C ALA A 148 0.62 29.91 -9.13
N GLY A 149 1.60 29.84 -10.03
CA GLY A 149 1.50 29.13 -11.29
C GLY A 149 1.17 27.64 -11.10
N MET A 150 1.87 26.97 -10.19
CA MET A 150 1.61 25.55 -9.89
C MET A 150 0.19 25.34 -9.33
N GLN A 151 -0.28 26.24 -8.48
CA GLN A 151 -1.65 26.20 -7.97
C GLN A 151 -2.68 26.41 -9.08
N ALA A 152 -2.48 27.40 -9.95
CA ALA A 152 -3.38 27.67 -11.07
C ALA A 152 -3.48 26.45 -12.01
N LEU A 153 -2.34 25.84 -12.36
CA LEU A 153 -2.28 24.64 -13.19
C LEU A 153 -3.01 23.46 -12.54
N TRP A 154 -2.84 23.24 -11.24
CA TRP A 154 -3.56 22.16 -10.55
C TRP A 154 -5.08 22.39 -10.52
N GLN A 155 -5.51 23.63 -10.28
CA GLN A 155 -6.92 23.97 -10.23
C GLN A 155 -7.60 23.81 -11.59
N SER A 156 -6.91 24.13 -12.69
CA SER A 156 -7.45 23.86 -14.03
C SER A 156 -7.64 22.36 -14.27
N GLU A 157 -6.68 21.51 -13.88
CA GLU A 157 -6.81 20.06 -14.01
C GLU A 157 -7.97 19.49 -13.19
N LEU A 158 -8.13 19.94 -11.94
CA LEU A 158 -9.25 19.50 -11.10
C LEU A 158 -10.61 19.89 -11.72
N LYS A 159 -10.70 21.09 -12.29
CA LYS A 159 -11.93 21.57 -12.96
C LYS A 159 -12.28 20.74 -14.19
N VAL A 160 -11.30 20.28 -14.96
CA VAL A 160 -11.52 19.36 -16.10
C VAL A 160 -12.14 18.02 -15.66
N HIS A 161 -11.97 17.65 -14.40
CA HIS A 161 -12.53 16.42 -13.83
C HIS A 161 -13.81 16.64 -13.02
N GLU A 162 -14.34 17.87 -13.00
CA GLU A 162 -15.63 18.19 -12.39
C GLU A 162 -16.73 17.32 -13.04
N GLY A 163 -17.64 16.80 -12.21
CA GLY A 163 -18.69 15.87 -12.63
C GLY A 163 -18.28 14.39 -12.70
N LYS A 164 -17.00 14.04 -12.55
CA LYS A 164 -16.59 12.63 -12.39
C LYS A 164 -16.92 12.12 -10.98
N ALA A 165 -17.10 10.80 -10.85
CA ALA A 165 -17.28 10.17 -9.55
C ALA A 165 -16.09 10.44 -8.62
N LEU A 166 -16.36 10.62 -7.33
CA LEU A 166 -15.36 10.95 -6.30
C LEU A 166 -14.17 9.98 -6.31
N THR A 167 -14.45 8.68 -6.40
CA THR A 167 -13.41 7.63 -6.44
C THR A 167 -12.56 7.70 -7.70
N THR A 168 -13.14 8.13 -8.82
CA THR A 168 -12.42 8.36 -10.09
C THR A 168 -11.47 9.54 -9.94
N ILE A 169 -11.92 10.66 -9.36
CA ILE A 169 -11.08 11.84 -9.12
C ILE A 169 -9.89 11.46 -8.22
N ILE A 170 -10.13 10.77 -7.09
CA ILE A 170 -9.05 10.30 -6.20
C ILE A 170 -8.03 9.42 -6.94
N SER A 171 -8.51 8.53 -7.81
CA SER A 171 -7.66 7.68 -8.65
C SER A 171 -6.82 8.51 -9.63
N TYR A 172 -7.41 9.53 -10.26
CA TYR A 172 -6.72 10.41 -11.20
C TYR A 172 -5.66 11.25 -10.48
N VAL A 173 -6.00 11.86 -9.33
CA VAL A 173 -5.03 12.57 -8.47
C VAL A 173 -3.83 11.67 -8.14
N THR A 174 -4.07 10.39 -7.87
CA THR A 174 -2.98 9.42 -7.63
C THR A 174 -2.10 9.23 -8.86
N ARG A 175 -2.67 9.21 -10.07
CA ARG A 175 -1.90 9.12 -11.34
C ARG A 175 -1.06 10.36 -11.59
N TYR A 176 -1.63 11.56 -11.47
CA TYR A 176 -0.87 12.82 -11.59
C TYR A 176 0.29 12.87 -10.59
N ARG A 177 0.04 12.55 -9.32
CA ARG A 177 1.10 12.51 -8.28
C ARG A 177 2.20 11.50 -8.57
N ASN A 178 1.87 10.37 -9.21
CA ASN A 178 2.87 9.39 -9.60
C ASN A 178 3.70 9.89 -10.79
N ALA A 179 3.07 10.54 -11.77
CA ALA A 179 3.77 11.17 -12.90
C ALA A 179 4.68 12.31 -12.43
N ILE A 180 4.21 13.17 -11.50
CA ILE A 180 5.04 14.23 -10.89
C ILE A 180 6.25 13.62 -10.18
N ARG A 181 6.03 12.55 -9.40
CA ARG A 181 7.13 11.87 -8.70
C ARG A 181 8.16 11.29 -9.68
N GLU A 182 7.68 10.70 -10.77
CA GLU A 182 8.55 10.11 -11.79
C GLU A 182 9.36 11.17 -12.52
N ALA A 183 8.73 12.27 -12.94
CA ALA A 183 9.37 13.33 -13.71
C ALA A 183 10.31 14.21 -12.86
N PHE A 184 9.92 14.54 -11.62
CA PHE A 184 10.57 15.58 -10.82
C PHE A 184 11.06 15.13 -9.43
N GLY A 185 10.78 13.88 -9.04
CA GLY A 185 11.13 13.34 -7.72
C GLY A 185 10.11 13.63 -6.61
N GLU A 186 10.34 13.08 -5.42
CA GLU A 186 9.41 13.19 -4.27
C GLU A 186 9.37 14.58 -3.62
N GLU A 187 10.44 15.36 -3.78
CA GLU A 187 10.62 16.66 -3.12
C GLU A 187 10.05 17.84 -3.91
N HIS A 188 9.57 17.61 -5.14
CA HIS A 188 9.03 18.68 -5.99
C HIS A 188 7.84 19.40 -5.30
N PRO A 189 7.78 20.74 -5.25
CA PRO A 189 6.74 21.50 -4.54
C PRO A 189 5.31 21.12 -4.96
N MET A 190 5.12 20.75 -6.23
CA MET A 190 3.83 20.29 -6.75
C MET A 190 3.28 19.08 -6.00
N MET A 191 4.12 18.25 -5.35
CA MET A 191 3.65 17.13 -4.52
C MET A 191 2.85 17.57 -3.29
N LYS A 192 2.96 18.84 -2.86
CA LYS A 192 2.15 19.42 -1.78
C LYS A 192 0.88 20.11 -2.29
N ILE A 193 0.85 20.45 -3.57
CA ILE A 193 -0.26 21.17 -4.22
C ILE A 193 -1.21 20.19 -4.89
N ALA A 194 -0.67 19.24 -5.65
CA ALA A 194 -1.39 18.20 -6.38
C ALA A 194 -1.95 17.13 -5.44
N SER A 195 -2.94 17.52 -4.65
CA SER A 195 -3.71 16.65 -3.77
C SER A 195 -5.20 16.94 -3.91
N GLY A 196 -6.00 15.95 -3.53
CA GLY A 196 -7.42 16.17 -3.30
C GLY A 196 -7.68 17.05 -2.09
N ASP A 197 -8.87 17.64 -2.04
CA ASP A 197 -9.40 18.26 -0.83
C ASP A 197 -9.48 17.21 0.31
N PRO A 198 -8.97 17.50 1.52
CA PRO A 198 -9.22 16.66 2.70
C PRO A 198 -10.67 16.18 2.84
N ALA A 199 -11.66 17.05 2.59
CA ALA A 199 -13.08 16.70 2.68
C ALA A 199 -13.49 15.58 1.70
N MET A 200 -12.88 15.54 0.51
CA MET A 200 -13.09 14.46 -0.47
C MET A 200 -12.61 13.11 0.07
N TYR A 201 -11.47 13.06 0.77
CA TYR A 201 -10.95 11.81 1.32
C TYR A 201 -11.79 11.32 2.50
N ASP A 202 -12.28 12.23 3.33
CA ASP A 202 -13.15 11.90 4.45
C ASP A 202 -14.51 11.39 3.98
N GLU A 203 -15.11 12.03 2.97
CA GLU A 203 -16.35 11.56 2.35
C GLU A 203 -16.18 10.19 1.69
N ALA A 204 -15.06 9.96 0.97
CA ALA A 204 -14.77 8.65 0.40
C ALA A 204 -14.62 7.56 1.48
N ARG A 205 -13.99 7.89 2.62
CA ARG A 205 -13.88 6.98 3.77
C ARG A 205 -15.25 6.69 4.39
N LYS A 206 -16.08 7.72 4.59
CA LYS A 206 -17.44 7.58 5.12
C LYS A 206 -18.30 6.67 4.25
N ARG A 207 -18.28 6.88 2.93
CA ARG A 207 -18.99 6.01 1.96
C ARG A 207 -18.50 4.58 2.03
N LYS A 208 -17.18 4.37 2.05
CA LYS A 208 -16.59 3.02 2.17
C LYS A 208 -17.07 2.32 3.44
N MET A 209 -17.04 3.00 4.58
CA MET A 209 -17.48 2.43 5.87
C MET A 209 -18.98 2.13 5.87
N ALA A 210 -19.82 3.02 5.31
CA ALA A 210 -21.25 2.77 5.17
C ALA A 210 -21.52 1.52 4.31
N THR A 211 -20.82 1.34 3.18
CA THR A 211 -20.95 0.12 2.36
C THR A 211 -20.54 -1.13 3.13
N ILE A 212 -19.47 -1.08 3.93
CA ILE A 212 -19.05 -2.21 4.77
C ILE A 212 -20.11 -2.51 5.83
N ALA A 213 -20.65 -1.49 6.50
CA ALA A 213 -21.66 -1.66 7.52
C ALA A 213 -22.94 -2.32 6.97
N VAL A 214 -23.41 -1.90 5.79
CA VAL A 214 -24.55 -2.53 5.10
C VAL A 214 -24.25 -4.01 4.84
N LYS A 215 -23.07 -4.33 4.30
CA LYS A 215 -22.67 -5.73 4.07
C LYS A 215 -22.65 -6.57 5.34
N HIS A 216 -22.16 -6.01 6.45
CA HIS A 216 -22.11 -6.71 7.74
C HIS A 216 -23.50 -6.92 8.35
N GLY A 217 -24.46 -6.04 8.03
CA GLY A 217 -25.86 -6.20 8.42
C GLY A 217 -26.62 -7.24 7.57
N SER A 218 -26.11 -7.59 6.39
CA SER A 218 -26.76 -8.52 5.46
C SER A 218 -25.71 -9.37 4.72
N LEU A 219 -25.09 -10.31 5.43
CA LEU A 219 -24.16 -11.26 4.82
C LEU A 219 -24.88 -12.14 3.80
N ILE A 220 -24.19 -12.49 2.72
CA ILE A 220 -24.73 -13.34 1.66
C ILE A 220 -24.46 -14.80 2.02
N THR A 221 -25.49 -15.64 2.06
CA THR A 221 -25.30 -17.09 2.27
C THR A 221 -24.70 -17.72 1.01
N PHE A 222 -23.51 -18.31 1.13
CA PHE A 222 -22.85 -18.95 -0.01
C PHE A 222 -23.19 -20.44 -0.05
N GLU A 223 -24.40 -20.78 -0.48
CA GLU A 223 -24.94 -22.15 -0.47
C GLU A 223 -24.02 -23.18 -1.15
N ASN A 224 -23.57 -22.88 -2.38
CA ASN A 224 -22.80 -23.82 -3.20
C ASN A 224 -21.28 -23.72 -2.99
N TYR A 225 -20.81 -23.19 -1.85
CA TYR A 225 -19.39 -22.89 -1.68
C TYR A 225 -18.48 -24.11 -1.80
N LYS A 226 -18.94 -25.28 -1.31
CA LYS A 226 -18.18 -26.55 -1.41
C LYS A 226 -17.90 -26.93 -2.86
N GLU A 227 -18.89 -26.74 -3.73
CA GLU A 227 -18.77 -27.03 -5.15
C GLU A 227 -17.81 -26.05 -5.84
N VAL A 228 -17.87 -24.76 -5.49
CA VAL A 228 -16.91 -23.75 -5.97
C VAL A 228 -15.47 -24.11 -5.54
N VAL A 229 -15.25 -24.51 -4.28
CA VAL A 229 -13.94 -24.93 -3.77
C VAL A 229 -13.46 -26.22 -4.46
N ARG A 230 -14.36 -27.17 -4.71
CA ARG A 230 -14.06 -28.40 -5.46
C ARG A 230 -13.61 -28.08 -6.88
N ILE A 231 -14.35 -27.24 -7.60
CA ILE A 231 -13.97 -26.78 -8.96
C ILE A 231 -12.61 -26.09 -8.91
N CYS A 232 -12.36 -25.18 -7.96
CA CYS A 232 -11.05 -24.55 -7.81
C CYS A 232 -9.92 -25.58 -7.61
N THR A 233 -10.19 -26.64 -6.86
CA THR A 233 -9.23 -27.74 -6.63
C THR A 233 -9.00 -28.56 -7.91
N ASP A 234 -10.04 -28.81 -8.71
CA ASP A 234 -9.90 -29.53 -9.97
C ASP A 234 -9.18 -28.70 -11.04
N LEU A 235 -9.38 -27.38 -11.07
CA LEU A 235 -8.65 -26.47 -11.96
C LEU A 235 -7.14 -26.47 -11.70
N LEU A 236 -6.68 -26.82 -10.48
CA LEU A 236 -5.26 -27.00 -10.20
C LEU A 236 -4.61 -28.11 -11.03
N LYS A 237 -5.40 -29.02 -11.61
CA LYS A 237 -4.93 -30.12 -12.48
C LYS A 237 -5.01 -29.78 -13.96
N SER A 238 -5.63 -28.65 -14.33
CA SER A 238 -5.75 -28.24 -15.74
C SER A 238 -4.39 -28.03 -16.39
N GLU A 239 -4.34 -28.21 -17.71
CA GLU A 239 -3.20 -27.84 -18.56
C GLU A 239 -3.28 -26.37 -19.02
N LYS A 240 -4.43 -25.71 -18.87
CA LYS A 240 -4.60 -24.31 -19.26
C LYS A 240 -4.10 -23.39 -18.14
N PRO A 241 -3.10 -22.51 -18.39
CA PRO A 241 -2.53 -21.66 -17.34
C PRO A 241 -3.55 -20.74 -16.64
N MET A 242 -4.56 -20.25 -17.37
CA MET A 242 -5.62 -19.41 -16.79
C MET A 242 -6.47 -20.18 -15.78
N GLU A 243 -6.86 -21.42 -16.10
CA GLU A 243 -7.63 -22.28 -15.20
C GLU A 243 -6.81 -22.60 -13.94
N VAL A 244 -5.54 -22.96 -14.10
CA VAL A 244 -4.63 -23.19 -12.97
C VAL A 244 -4.53 -21.96 -12.07
N ALA A 245 -4.39 -20.76 -12.65
CA ALA A 245 -4.32 -19.52 -11.89
C ALA A 245 -5.63 -19.23 -11.11
N ILE A 246 -6.80 -19.52 -11.70
CA ILE A 246 -8.10 -19.42 -11.02
C ILE A 246 -8.17 -20.40 -9.83
N GLY A 247 -7.75 -21.65 -10.04
CA GLY A 247 -7.67 -22.65 -8.98
C GLY A 247 -6.77 -22.22 -7.84
N LEU A 248 -5.60 -21.64 -8.14
CA LEU A 248 -4.68 -21.09 -7.15
C LEU A 248 -5.28 -19.90 -6.38
N ILE A 249 -6.01 -19.00 -7.04
CA ILE A 249 -6.72 -17.90 -6.36
C ILE A 249 -7.73 -18.46 -5.35
N GLY A 250 -8.56 -19.42 -5.76
CA GLY A 250 -9.58 -20.02 -4.89
C GLY A 250 -9.00 -20.81 -3.72
N THR A 251 -7.88 -21.51 -3.92
CA THR A 251 -7.32 -22.41 -2.90
C THR A 251 -6.30 -21.76 -1.97
N THR A 252 -5.71 -20.62 -2.35
CA THR A 252 -4.70 -19.89 -1.54
C THR A 252 -5.17 -18.49 -1.10
N GLY A 253 -6.30 -18.03 -1.66
CA GLY A 253 -6.84 -16.69 -1.45
C GLY A 253 -5.92 -15.57 -1.91
N ARG A 254 -4.83 -15.83 -2.64
CA ARG A 254 -3.92 -14.77 -3.12
C ARG A 254 -4.62 -13.89 -4.15
N ARG A 255 -4.22 -12.62 -4.24
CA ARG A 255 -4.78 -11.70 -5.25
C ARG A 255 -4.38 -12.19 -6.64
N PRO A 256 -5.20 -11.97 -7.67
CA PRO A 256 -4.82 -12.32 -9.04
C PRO A 256 -3.43 -11.81 -9.39
N PHE A 257 -3.16 -10.51 -9.24
CA PHE A 257 -1.85 -9.96 -9.53
C PHE A 257 -0.69 -10.69 -8.80
N GLU A 258 -0.89 -11.16 -7.57
CA GLU A 258 0.12 -11.95 -6.85
C GLU A 258 0.33 -13.31 -7.52
N VAL A 259 -0.75 -14.06 -7.72
CA VAL A 259 -0.72 -15.40 -8.36
C VAL A 259 -0.14 -15.37 -9.76
N PHE A 260 -0.45 -14.35 -10.55
CA PHE A 260 0.02 -14.26 -11.93
C PHE A 260 1.47 -13.78 -12.02
N THR A 261 1.90 -12.81 -11.20
CA THR A 261 3.13 -12.05 -11.50
C THR A 261 4.29 -12.22 -10.53
N ARG A 262 4.06 -12.66 -9.28
CA ARG A 262 5.11 -12.49 -8.25
C ARG A 262 5.04 -13.41 -7.04
N ALA A 263 4.03 -14.28 -6.94
CA ALA A 263 3.94 -15.20 -5.83
C ALA A 263 5.21 -16.07 -5.75
N GLU A 264 5.59 -16.47 -4.56
CA GLU A 264 6.51 -17.58 -4.37
C GLU A 264 5.87 -18.48 -3.33
N PHE A 265 5.56 -19.72 -3.73
CA PHE A 265 5.00 -20.73 -2.84
C PHE A 265 6.08 -21.78 -2.54
N SER A 266 6.23 -22.13 -1.26
CA SER A 266 7.14 -23.18 -0.81
C SER A 266 6.50 -24.04 0.29
N PRO A 267 6.99 -25.26 0.52
CA PRO A 267 6.46 -26.15 1.56
C PRO A 267 6.51 -25.50 2.95
N ALA A 268 5.42 -25.57 3.71
CA ALA A 268 5.44 -25.16 5.11
C ALA A 268 5.92 -26.32 6.00
N PRO A 269 6.86 -26.08 6.94
CA PRO A 269 7.29 -27.10 7.87
C PRO A 269 6.18 -27.42 8.87
N TYR A 270 6.03 -28.69 9.23
CA TYR A 270 5.12 -29.14 10.29
C TYR A 270 5.76 -30.26 11.10
N ALA A 271 6.11 -29.96 12.35
CA ALA A 271 6.91 -30.84 13.20
C ALA A 271 8.18 -31.35 12.48
N LYS A 272 8.26 -32.65 12.18
CA LYS A 272 9.39 -33.27 11.45
C LYS A 272 9.14 -33.43 9.94
N GLY A 273 8.02 -32.92 9.42
CA GLY A 273 7.62 -33.10 8.02
C GLY A 273 7.12 -31.81 7.39
N VAL A 274 6.27 -31.97 6.37
CA VAL A 274 5.65 -30.87 5.60
C VAL A 274 4.17 -30.80 5.95
N SER A 275 3.65 -29.59 6.12
CA SER A 275 2.23 -29.36 6.33
C SER A 275 1.41 -29.81 5.12
N LYS A 276 0.31 -30.52 5.38
CA LYS A 276 -0.64 -30.95 4.33
C LYS A 276 -1.57 -29.82 3.87
N TRP A 277 -1.81 -28.84 4.73
CA TRP A 277 -2.89 -27.85 4.57
C TRP A 277 -2.40 -26.39 4.67
N SER A 278 -1.10 -26.18 4.57
CA SER A 278 -0.51 -24.85 4.51
C SER A 278 0.75 -24.82 3.65
N VAL A 279 1.03 -23.63 3.11
CA VAL A 279 2.24 -23.32 2.35
C VAL A 279 2.83 -22.02 2.85
N LEU A 280 4.12 -21.82 2.63
CA LEU A 280 4.77 -20.53 2.79
C LEU A 280 4.55 -19.68 1.54
N PHE A 281 4.15 -18.44 1.71
CA PHE A 281 3.93 -17.46 0.65
C PHE A 281 4.83 -16.24 0.82
N LYS A 282 5.42 -15.79 -0.29
CA LYS A 282 6.12 -14.51 -0.43
C LYS A 282 5.61 -13.78 -1.69
N GLY A 283 5.78 -12.46 -1.73
CA GLY A 283 5.35 -11.62 -2.86
C GLY A 283 4.04 -10.86 -2.62
N GLN A 284 3.72 -10.53 -1.36
CA GLN A 284 2.53 -9.73 -1.02
C GLN A 284 2.50 -8.40 -1.78
N ALA A 285 1.39 -8.12 -2.48
CA ALA A 285 1.18 -6.85 -3.15
C ALA A 285 0.52 -5.80 -2.23
N LYS A 286 0.53 -4.54 -2.65
CA LYS A 286 -0.09 -3.39 -1.96
C LYS A 286 0.45 -3.07 -0.55
N THR A 287 1.68 -3.45 -0.25
CA THR A 287 2.34 -3.16 1.05
C THR A 287 2.98 -1.78 1.12
N LYS A 288 3.35 -1.18 -0.02
CA LYS A 288 4.09 0.10 -0.12
C LYS A 288 5.41 0.09 0.67
N GLU A 289 6.02 -1.08 0.85
CA GLU A 289 7.34 -1.27 1.51
C GLU A 289 7.45 -0.69 2.92
N ARG A 290 6.32 -0.52 3.63
CA ARG A 290 6.33 0.09 4.97
C ARG A 290 6.71 -0.93 6.04
N GLU A 291 7.34 -0.44 7.10
CA GLU A 291 7.58 -1.23 8.31
C GLU A 291 6.27 -1.81 8.86
N GLY A 292 6.31 -3.07 9.31
CA GLY A 292 5.13 -3.80 9.80
C GLY A 292 4.18 -4.31 8.70
N THR A 293 4.53 -4.12 7.42
CA THR A 293 3.87 -4.76 6.28
C THR A 293 4.55 -6.09 5.94
N LYS A 294 3.89 -6.95 5.17
CA LYS A 294 4.47 -8.20 4.66
C LYS A 294 5.31 -8.00 3.39
N PHE A 295 5.93 -6.83 3.19
CA PHE A 295 6.79 -6.59 2.04
C PHE A 295 8.07 -7.44 2.12
N GLY A 296 8.36 -8.21 1.08
CA GLY A 296 9.53 -9.12 1.04
C GLY A 296 9.50 -10.27 2.04
N MET A 297 8.51 -10.31 2.94
CA MET A 297 8.41 -11.34 3.97
C MET A 297 7.76 -12.61 3.44
N THR A 298 8.29 -13.75 3.86
CA THR A 298 7.65 -15.05 3.73
C THR A 298 6.79 -15.31 4.97
N TYR A 299 5.57 -15.78 4.79
CA TYR A 299 4.69 -16.18 5.89
C TYR A 299 3.79 -17.35 5.48
N GLU A 300 3.37 -18.13 6.48
CA GLU A 300 2.50 -19.29 6.27
C GLU A 300 1.06 -18.87 5.99
N ILE A 301 0.42 -19.54 5.04
CA ILE A 301 -1.01 -19.41 4.72
C ILE A 301 -1.66 -20.79 4.63
N PRO A 302 -2.92 -20.95 5.08
CA PRO A 302 -3.66 -22.19 4.87
C PRO A 302 -4.01 -22.37 3.38
N THR A 303 -4.22 -23.61 2.97
CA THR A 303 -4.70 -23.96 1.62
C THR A 303 -5.98 -24.78 1.70
N LEU A 304 -6.92 -24.52 0.79
CA LEU A 304 -8.19 -25.27 0.70
C LEU A 304 -8.08 -26.56 -0.14
N ALA A 305 -6.88 -26.86 -0.62
CA ALA A 305 -6.49 -28.09 -1.30
C ALA A 305 -5.18 -28.61 -0.68
N PRO A 306 -4.82 -29.89 -0.87
CA PRO A 306 -3.55 -30.41 -0.39
C PRO A 306 -2.37 -29.55 -0.85
N ALA A 307 -1.46 -29.22 0.06
CA ALA A 307 -0.32 -28.34 -0.22
C ALA A 307 0.55 -28.83 -1.39
N THR A 308 0.71 -30.15 -1.53
CA THR A 308 1.42 -30.75 -2.67
C THR A 308 0.77 -30.39 -4.01
N LEU A 309 -0.56 -30.54 -4.12
CA LEU A 309 -1.30 -30.19 -5.34
C LEU A 309 -1.18 -28.70 -5.68
N VAL A 310 -1.21 -27.82 -4.68
CA VAL A 310 -1.02 -26.38 -4.85
C VAL A 310 0.38 -26.06 -5.39
N LEU A 311 1.41 -26.67 -4.80
CA LEU A 311 2.81 -26.47 -5.18
C LEU A 311 3.08 -27.00 -6.60
N ASP A 312 2.60 -28.20 -6.93
CA ASP A 312 2.76 -28.81 -8.25
C ASP A 312 2.05 -27.98 -9.33
N ALA A 313 0.81 -27.56 -9.08
CA ALA A 313 0.06 -26.69 -9.97
C ALA A 313 0.78 -25.35 -10.20
N TYR A 314 1.36 -24.78 -9.14
CA TYR A 314 2.12 -23.54 -9.24
C TYR A 314 3.39 -23.69 -10.07
N GLN A 315 4.13 -24.79 -9.89
CA GLN A 315 5.31 -25.08 -10.71
C GLN A 315 4.94 -25.24 -12.18
N ARG A 316 3.86 -25.97 -12.50
CA ARG A 316 3.36 -26.10 -13.88
C ARG A 316 2.97 -24.75 -14.48
N LEU A 317 2.24 -23.92 -13.72
CA LEU A 317 1.92 -22.55 -14.12
C LEU A 317 3.19 -21.79 -14.49
N ARG A 318 4.22 -21.82 -13.63
CA ARG A 318 5.49 -21.09 -13.85
C ARG A 318 6.35 -21.65 -14.98
N ALA A 319 6.26 -22.95 -15.24
CA ALA A 319 6.98 -23.58 -16.35
C ALA A 319 6.35 -23.27 -17.72
N SER A 320 5.05 -22.97 -17.76
CA SER A 320 4.33 -22.64 -19.00
C SER A 320 4.85 -21.37 -19.68
N SER A 321 4.70 -21.31 -21.01
CA SER A 321 5.05 -20.11 -21.80
C SER A 321 4.33 -18.87 -21.30
N GLN A 322 3.03 -18.97 -21.08
CA GLN A 322 2.20 -17.89 -20.58
C GLN A 322 2.58 -17.47 -19.15
N GLY A 323 2.90 -18.42 -18.27
CA GLY A 323 3.31 -18.11 -16.91
C GLY A 323 4.67 -17.42 -16.81
N LYS A 324 5.58 -17.67 -17.75
CA LYS A 324 6.84 -16.93 -17.89
C LYS A 324 6.61 -15.49 -18.33
N LEU A 325 5.69 -15.26 -19.28
CA LEU A 325 5.27 -13.92 -19.69
C LEU A 325 4.67 -13.14 -18.50
N TRP A 326 3.74 -13.76 -17.77
CA TRP A 326 3.07 -13.14 -16.64
C TRP A 326 4.02 -12.76 -15.49
N LEU A 327 5.09 -13.53 -15.25
CA LEU A 327 6.06 -13.27 -14.19
C LEU A 327 6.79 -11.92 -14.38
N GLN A 328 6.89 -11.44 -15.62
CA GLN A 328 7.58 -10.19 -15.95
C GLN A 328 6.64 -8.98 -16.01
N MET A 329 5.32 -9.19 -15.90
CA MET A 329 4.34 -8.12 -16.10
C MET A 329 4.33 -7.10 -14.95
N LYS A 330 4.30 -5.81 -15.32
CA LYS A 330 3.94 -4.74 -14.39
C LYS A 330 2.42 -4.77 -14.17
N LEU A 331 1.94 -4.03 -13.15
CA LEU A 331 0.53 -4.01 -12.79
C LEU A 331 -0.39 -3.54 -13.94
N ASN A 332 0.08 -2.58 -14.73
CA ASN A 332 -0.68 -2.06 -15.86
C ASN A 332 -0.79 -3.11 -16.97
N ASP A 333 0.32 -3.73 -17.37
CA ASP A 333 0.33 -4.78 -18.40
C ASP A 333 -0.56 -5.96 -17.99
N PHE A 334 -0.50 -6.40 -16.72
CA PHE A 334 -1.42 -7.40 -16.19
C PHE A 334 -2.90 -6.97 -16.27
N SER A 335 -3.19 -5.69 -16.00
CA SER A 335 -4.55 -5.16 -16.00
C SER A 335 -5.14 -5.07 -17.40
N ASP A 336 -4.29 -4.86 -18.41
CA ASP A 336 -4.69 -4.75 -19.81
C ASP A 336 -4.80 -6.14 -20.45
N ASP A 337 -3.83 -7.04 -20.20
CA ASP A 337 -3.75 -8.35 -20.86
C ASP A 337 -4.60 -9.44 -20.20
N ALA A 338 -4.59 -9.52 -18.87
CA ALA A 338 -5.11 -10.69 -18.16
C ALA A 338 -6.44 -10.43 -17.45
N ARG A 339 -6.80 -9.17 -17.17
CA ARG A 339 -7.95 -8.84 -16.31
C ARG A 339 -9.30 -9.21 -16.91
N LEU A 340 -9.54 -8.88 -18.18
CA LEU A 340 -10.81 -9.17 -18.85
C LEU A 340 -10.95 -10.68 -19.11
N PRO A 341 -9.94 -11.37 -19.70
CA PRO A 341 -10.01 -12.83 -19.84
C PRO A 341 -10.23 -13.56 -18.51
N LEU A 342 -9.55 -13.14 -17.44
CA LEU A 342 -9.75 -13.72 -16.11
C LEU A 342 -11.17 -13.48 -15.58
N ARG A 343 -11.73 -12.28 -15.78
CA ARG A 343 -13.10 -11.96 -15.36
C ARG A 343 -14.08 -12.88 -16.07
N ASP A 344 -13.97 -12.98 -17.39
CA ASP A 344 -14.95 -13.71 -18.20
C ASP A 344 -14.86 -15.22 -17.93
N ALA A 345 -13.66 -15.77 -17.78
CA ALA A 345 -13.46 -17.16 -17.37
C ALA A 345 -14.08 -17.45 -15.98
N VAL A 346 -13.93 -16.55 -15.01
CA VAL A 346 -14.56 -16.71 -13.68
C VAL A 346 -16.08 -16.65 -13.76
N ILE A 347 -16.63 -15.78 -14.62
CA ILE A 347 -18.09 -15.71 -14.84
C ILE A 347 -18.61 -17.01 -15.46
N GLU A 348 -17.92 -17.50 -16.49
CA GLU A 348 -18.29 -18.73 -17.18
C GLU A 348 -18.26 -19.94 -16.25
N LEU A 349 -17.20 -20.08 -15.45
CA LEU A 349 -17.02 -21.21 -14.54
C LEU A 349 -18.05 -21.25 -13.41
N PHE A 350 -18.37 -20.09 -12.82
CA PHE A 350 -19.11 -20.04 -11.56
C PHE A 350 -20.48 -19.40 -11.65
N GLY A 351 -20.91 -18.85 -12.78
CA GLY A 351 -22.14 -18.07 -12.90
C GLY A 351 -23.40 -18.77 -12.40
N LYS A 352 -23.51 -20.09 -12.57
CA LYS A 352 -24.67 -20.88 -12.07
C LYS A 352 -24.58 -21.27 -10.59
N LEU A 353 -23.39 -21.22 -10.01
CA LEU A 353 -23.10 -21.66 -8.65
C LEU A 353 -22.96 -20.50 -7.67
N TRP A 354 -22.63 -19.31 -8.18
CA TRP A 354 -22.44 -18.11 -7.37
C TRP A 354 -23.77 -17.65 -6.73
N PRO A 355 -23.72 -17.03 -5.53
CA PRO A 355 -24.91 -16.42 -4.92
C PRO A 355 -25.59 -15.42 -5.86
N LYS A 356 -26.92 -15.40 -5.88
CA LYS A 356 -27.70 -14.57 -6.83
C LYS A 356 -27.63 -13.08 -6.51
N GLU A 357 -27.22 -12.73 -5.29
CA GLU A 357 -27.08 -11.37 -4.78
C GLU A 357 -25.91 -10.62 -5.43
N GLU A 358 -24.97 -11.32 -6.08
CA GLU A 358 -23.85 -10.68 -6.76
C GLU A 358 -23.29 -11.51 -7.93
N ASP A 359 -22.59 -10.86 -8.85
CA ASP A 359 -21.89 -11.59 -9.92
C ASP A 359 -20.60 -12.26 -9.41
N PRO A 360 -20.23 -13.43 -9.99
CA PRO A 360 -18.93 -14.04 -9.78
C PRO A 360 -17.81 -13.10 -10.24
N LYS A 361 -16.81 -12.95 -9.37
CA LYS A 361 -15.66 -12.08 -9.61
C LYS A 361 -14.40 -12.72 -9.04
N PRO A 362 -13.22 -12.52 -9.67
CA PRO A 362 -11.98 -13.13 -9.21
C PRO A 362 -11.66 -12.82 -7.73
N TYR A 363 -12.01 -11.62 -7.27
CA TYR A 363 -11.79 -11.22 -5.87
C TYR A 363 -12.78 -11.87 -4.89
N GLY A 364 -13.94 -12.33 -5.37
CA GLY A 364 -14.92 -13.07 -4.58
C GLY A 364 -14.36 -14.40 -4.09
N LEU A 365 -13.52 -15.06 -4.89
CA LEU A 365 -12.79 -16.27 -4.48
C LEU A 365 -11.88 -16.02 -3.27
N ARG A 366 -11.26 -14.83 -3.17
CA ARG A 366 -10.44 -14.46 -2.00
C ARG A 366 -11.30 -14.20 -0.75
N HIS A 367 -12.50 -13.65 -0.91
CA HIS A 367 -13.44 -13.48 0.20
C HIS A 367 -13.91 -14.85 0.70
N LEU A 368 -14.31 -15.73 -0.23
CA LEU A 368 -14.73 -17.09 0.09
C LEU A 368 -13.60 -17.88 0.77
N TYR A 369 -12.37 -17.76 0.25
CA TYR A 369 -11.20 -18.39 0.87
C TYR A 369 -11.04 -18.01 2.33
N ALA A 370 -11.15 -16.71 2.67
CA ALA A 370 -10.95 -16.25 4.03
C ALA A 370 -12.01 -16.83 4.98
N GLU A 371 -13.26 -16.88 4.51
CA GLU A 371 -14.39 -17.42 5.23
C GLU A 371 -14.22 -18.93 5.50
N VAL A 372 -13.95 -19.72 4.45
CA VAL A 372 -13.74 -21.17 4.57
C VAL A 372 -12.50 -21.50 5.39
N ALA A 373 -11.41 -20.76 5.21
CA ALA A 373 -10.18 -20.98 5.98
C ALA A 373 -10.36 -20.66 7.46
N TYR A 374 -11.17 -19.67 7.81
CA TYR A 374 -11.49 -19.38 9.22
C TYR A 374 -12.33 -20.50 9.82
N HIS A 375 -13.39 -20.91 9.13
CA HIS A 375 -14.27 -21.97 9.58
C HIS A 375 -13.51 -23.29 9.86
N ASN A 376 -12.53 -23.63 9.02
CA ASN A 376 -11.82 -24.92 9.12
C ASN A 376 -10.55 -24.91 9.96
N PHE A 377 -9.83 -23.78 10.02
CA PHE A 377 -8.46 -23.76 10.55
C PHE A 377 -8.21 -22.72 11.65
N ALA A 378 -9.16 -21.80 11.91
CA ALA A 378 -8.93 -20.76 12.90
C ALA A 378 -8.80 -21.36 14.32
N PRO A 379 -7.74 -21.01 15.07
CA PRO A 379 -7.66 -21.36 16.48
C PRO A 379 -8.79 -20.69 17.26
N LYS A 380 -9.37 -21.40 18.23
CA LYS A 380 -10.47 -20.88 19.08
C LYS A 380 -10.12 -19.61 19.86
N THR A 381 -8.84 -19.32 20.02
CA THR A 381 -8.31 -18.15 20.74
C THR A 381 -8.10 -16.92 19.85
N VAL A 382 -8.34 -17.02 18.55
CA VAL A 382 -8.07 -15.95 17.58
C VAL A 382 -9.40 -15.45 17.00
N SER A 383 -9.62 -14.14 17.05
CA SER A 383 -10.80 -13.52 16.44
C SER A 383 -10.78 -13.61 14.91
N LYS A 384 -11.96 -13.59 14.29
CA LYS A 384 -12.11 -13.59 12.82
C LYS A 384 -11.32 -12.46 12.16
N ASN A 385 -11.35 -11.25 12.71
CA ASN A 385 -10.57 -10.12 12.20
C ASN A 385 -9.05 -10.40 12.21
N SER A 386 -8.53 -10.90 13.34
CA SER A 386 -7.11 -11.19 13.51
C SER A 386 -6.66 -12.32 12.57
N TYR A 387 -7.47 -13.37 12.47
CA TYR A 387 -7.20 -14.49 11.58
C TYR A 387 -7.22 -14.06 10.10
N PHE A 388 -8.24 -13.30 9.68
CA PHE A 388 -8.31 -12.73 8.33
C PHE A 388 -7.10 -11.85 8.04
N ALA A 389 -6.73 -10.96 8.97
CA ALA A 389 -5.57 -10.09 8.81
C ALA A 389 -4.27 -10.90 8.63
N ALA A 390 -4.09 -11.97 9.40
CA ALA A 390 -2.93 -12.86 9.32
C ALA A 390 -2.84 -13.56 7.96
N ILE A 391 -3.88 -14.29 7.56
CA ILE A 391 -3.84 -15.09 6.32
C ILE A 391 -3.84 -14.20 5.07
N LEU A 392 -4.47 -13.02 5.10
CA LEU A 392 -4.55 -12.11 3.96
C LEU A 392 -3.32 -11.19 3.83
N GLY A 393 -2.38 -11.27 4.77
CA GLY A 393 -1.14 -10.50 4.76
C GLY A 393 -1.36 -9.00 4.98
N HIS A 394 -2.28 -8.65 5.88
CA HIS A 394 -2.46 -7.27 6.34
C HIS A 394 -1.32 -6.89 7.30
N ASN A 395 -1.24 -5.60 7.63
CA ASN A 395 -0.23 -5.12 8.58
C ASN A 395 -0.54 -5.66 9.98
N ASN A 396 0.49 -5.83 10.82
CA ASN A 396 0.37 -6.54 12.10
C ASN A 396 -0.71 -5.98 13.08
N ASN A 397 -1.12 -4.72 12.92
CA ASN A 397 -2.16 -4.07 13.74
C ASN A 397 -3.39 -3.61 12.93
N ASP A 398 -3.52 -4.04 11.67
CA ASP A 398 -4.61 -3.64 10.78
C ASP A 398 -5.76 -4.65 10.81
N LEU A 399 -6.69 -4.42 11.73
CA LEU A 399 -7.95 -5.18 11.85
C LEU A 399 -9.10 -4.55 11.05
N GLU A 400 -8.96 -3.32 10.57
CA GLU A 400 -10.02 -2.63 9.83
C GLU A 400 -10.12 -3.18 8.40
N THR A 401 -8.98 -3.45 7.77
CA THR A 401 -8.96 -3.99 6.39
C THR A 401 -9.62 -5.36 6.31
N SER A 402 -9.64 -6.16 7.39
CA SER A 402 -10.34 -7.46 7.40
C SER A 402 -11.85 -7.33 7.24
N LEU A 403 -12.46 -6.22 7.70
CA LEU A 403 -13.90 -5.98 7.60
C LEU A 403 -14.38 -5.99 6.14
N SER A 404 -13.50 -5.61 5.21
CA SER A 404 -13.84 -5.60 3.78
C SER A 404 -14.06 -6.99 3.18
N TYR A 405 -13.61 -8.06 3.84
CA TYR A 405 -13.69 -9.45 3.35
C TYR A 405 -14.80 -10.27 4.00
N MET A 406 -15.38 -9.79 5.11
CA MET A 406 -16.54 -10.41 5.74
C MET A 406 -17.78 -10.10 4.90
N THR A 407 -18.05 -10.97 3.93
CA THR A 407 -19.12 -10.78 2.93
C THR A 407 -20.09 -11.96 2.91
N TYR A 408 -19.59 -13.16 3.19
CA TYR A 408 -20.37 -14.38 3.12
C TYR A 408 -20.60 -14.95 4.51
N THR A 409 -21.70 -15.71 4.63
CA THR A 409 -21.91 -16.68 5.70
C THR A 409 -21.98 -18.08 5.07
N LEU A 410 -21.46 -19.08 5.76
CA LEU A 410 -21.56 -20.47 5.30
C LEU A 410 -22.92 -21.06 5.72
N PRO A 411 -23.54 -21.92 4.91
CA PRO A 411 -24.88 -22.48 5.21
C PRO A 411 -24.92 -23.25 6.53
N GLU A 412 -23.82 -23.88 6.94
CA GLU A 412 -23.71 -24.55 8.24
C GLU A 412 -23.92 -23.59 9.41
N GLU A 413 -23.38 -22.37 9.32
CA GLU A 413 -23.46 -21.35 10.38
C GLU A 413 -24.86 -20.74 10.48
N VAL A 414 -25.58 -20.66 9.35
CA VAL A 414 -26.97 -20.21 9.29
C VAL A 414 -27.87 -21.22 10.00
N GLY A 415 -27.70 -22.51 9.70
CA GLY A 415 -28.44 -23.59 10.35
C GLY A 415 -28.25 -23.60 11.87
N GLU A 416 -27.00 -23.50 12.35
CA GLU A 416 -26.71 -23.44 13.79
C GLU A 416 -27.34 -22.21 14.48
N SER A 417 -27.34 -21.06 13.79
CA SER A 417 -27.89 -19.81 14.32
C SER A 417 -29.42 -19.85 14.43
N LEU A 418 -30.11 -20.43 13.44
CA LEU A 418 -31.57 -20.61 13.46
C LEU A 418 -31.99 -21.54 14.60
N VAL A 419 -31.33 -22.68 14.75
CA VAL A 419 -31.59 -23.63 15.86
C VAL A 419 -31.39 -22.96 17.22
N ARG A 420 -30.38 -22.09 17.34
CA ARG A 420 -30.16 -21.33 18.58
C ARG A 420 -31.28 -20.32 18.83
N ALA A 421 -31.75 -19.62 17.80
CA ALA A 421 -32.83 -18.65 17.92
C ALA A 421 -34.14 -19.32 18.33
N GLU A 422 -34.49 -20.45 17.72
CA GLU A 422 -35.67 -21.27 18.08
C GLU A 422 -35.62 -21.69 19.55
N ARG A 423 -34.49 -22.23 20.02
CA ARG A 423 -34.32 -22.61 21.44
C ARG A 423 -34.48 -21.43 22.40
N VAL A 424 -34.05 -20.23 22.01
CA VAL A 424 -34.22 -19.02 22.84
C VAL A 424 -35.68 -18.56 22.83
N ALA A 425 -36.35 -18.63 21.69
CA ALA A 425 -37.76 -18.33 21.56
C ALA A 425 -38.60 -19.29 22.43
N ASP A 426 -38.39 -20.61 22.30
CA ASP A 426 -39.09 -21.63 23.09
C ASP A 426 -38.90 -21.43 24.60
N ARG A 427 -37.66 -21.15 25.03
CA ARG A 427 -37.38 -20.84 26.46
C ARG A 427 -38.09 -19.58 26.93
N THR A 428 -38.23 -18.59 26.07
CA THR A 428 -38.88 -17.31 26.41
C THR A 428 -40.39 -17.51 26.52
N THR A 429 -41.00 -18.20 25.55
CA THR A 429 -42.42 -18.56 25.56
C THR A 429 -42.76 -19.39 26.80
N HIS A 430 -41.99 -20.43 27.09
CA HIS A 430 -42.27 -21.29 28.24
C HIS A 430 -42.14 -20.55 29.58
N ARG A 431 -41.24 -19.56 29.67
CA ARG A 431 -41.07 -18.72 30.86
C ARG A 431 -42.21 -17.72 31.04
N LEU A 432 -42.80 -17.23 29.94
CA LEU A 432 -43.97 -16.36 29.96
C LEU A 432 -45.26 -17.13 30.30
N GLU A 433 -45.37 -18.40 29.91
CA GLU A 433 -46.50 -19.27 30.27
C GLU A 433 -46.46 -19.74 31.73
N SER A 434 -45.29 -19.69 32.38
CA SER A 434 -45.08 -20.05 33.79
C SER A 434 -45.22 -18.87 34.77
N LEU A 435 -45.48 -17.66 34.27
CA LEU A 435 -45.78 -16.43 35.02
C LEU A 435 -47.27 -16.16 34.97
#